data_AF-A0A9Q3BT60-F1
#
_entry.id   AF-A0A9Q3BT60-F1
#
_cell.length_a   1.000
_cell.length_b   1.000
_cell.length_c   1.000
_cell.angle_alpha   90.00
_cell.angle_beta   90.00
_cell.angle_gamma   90.00
#
_symmetry.space_group_name_H-M   'P 1'
#
loop_
_entity.id
_entity.type
_entity.pdbx_description
1 polymer ?
#
loop_
_entity_poly.entity_id
_entity_poly.type
_entity_poly.pdbx_seq_one_letter_code
_entity_poly.pdbx_strand_id
1 'polypeptide(L)'
;MDLSPLSFNASLEDQWDEEEEPEEIEDVLKVVPPVYHQYLDVFSKVKAEKLPPHCSCDHNIKLEGLLPPVGVIYLLSNIESETLQAYISENLDKGFIRPRSSSTAAPVFFQEEGWLPFFVC
;
A
#
# COMPACT_ATOMS: atom_id res chain seq x y z
N MET A 1 -12.33 -46.12 -3.98
CA MET A 1 -11.24 -45.16 -3.75
C MET A 1 -11.93 -43.88 -3.35
N ASP A 2 -11.99 -43.66 -2.04
CA ASP A 2 -12.58 -42.48 -1.42
C ASP A 2 -11.67 -41.29 -1.75
N LEU A 3 -12.26 -40.26 -2.34
CA LEU A 3 -11.69 -38.93 -2.45
C LEU A 3 -12.62 -38.00 -1.67
N SER A 4 -12.48 -38.03 -0.35
CA SER A 4 -12.94 -36.95 0.52
C SER A 4 -12.29 -35.64 0.06
N PRO A 5 -13.07 -34.56 -0.14
CA PRO A 5 -12.49 -33.25 -0.34
C PRO A 5 -11.82 -32.85 0.98
N LEU A 6 -10.52 -32.57 0.94
CA LEU A 6 -9.84 -31.86 2.01
C LEU A 6 -10.57 -30.53 2.20
N SER A 7 -11.34 -30.46 3.28
CA SER A 7 -11.89 -29.23 3.84
C SER A 7 -10.72 -28.27 4.01
N PHE A 8 -10.61 -27.29 3.12
CA PHE A 8 -9.83 -26.09 3.38
C PHE A 8 -10.49 -25.44 4.58
N ASN A 9 -9.83 -25.54 5.72
CA ASN A 9 -10.29 -24.97 6.97
C ASN A 9 -10.43 -23.46 6.79
N ALA A 10 -11.67 -23.00 6.67
CA ALA A 10 -12.05 -21.62 6.88
C ALA A 10 -11.72 -21.26 8.34
N SER A 11 -10.51 -20.77 8.55
CA SER A 11 -10.05 -20.14 9.79
C SER A 11 -8.85 -19.28 9.44
N LEU A 12 -9.08 -18.29 8.59
CA LEU A 12 -8.12 -17.23 8.25
C LEU A 12 -8.87 -15.89 8.26
N GLU A 13 -9.83 -15.81 9.18
CA GLU A 13 -10.48 -14.60 9.67
C GLU A 13 -10.07 -14.55 11.13
N ASP A 14 -8.90 -13.99 11.38
CA ASP A 14 -8.40 -13.53 12.69
C ASP A 14 -6.94 -13.16 12.44
N GLN A 15 -6.57 -11.89 12.67
CA GLN A 15 -5.27 -11.25 12.39
C GLN A 15 -5.29 -10.59 10.99
N TRP A 16 -5.72 -9.35 10.80
CA TRP A 16 -5.22 -8.17 11.48
C TRP A 16 -6.28 -7.06 11.58
N ASP A 17 -6.89 -6.97 12.75
CA ASP A 17 -7.32 -5.69 13.33
C ASP A 17 -6.22 -5.23 14.29
N GLU A 18 -4.97 -5.13 13.83
CA GLU A 18 -3.96 -4.38 14.57
C GLU A 18 -4.20 -2.90 14.29
N GLU A 19 -5.08 -2.29 15.11
CA GLU A 19 -5.00 -0.86 15.36
C GLU A 19 -3.57 -0.58 15.85
N GLU A 20 -2.70 -0.15 14.94
CA GLU A 20 -1.34 0.29 15.29
C GLU A 20 -1.48 1.51 16.23
N GLU A 21 -1.39 1.26 17.53
CA GLU A 21 -1.18 2.29 18.54
C GLU A 21 0.02 3.14 18.11
N PRO A 22 -0.07 4.49 18.21
CA PRO A 22 1.00 5.36 17.77
C PRO A 22 2.29 5.02 18.53
N GLU A 23 3.30 4.54 17.80
CA GLU A 23 4.60 4.18 18.38
C GLU A 23 5.13 5.34 19.24
N GLU A 24 5.29 5.10 20.54
CA GLU A 24 5.85 6.08 21.45
C GLU A 24 7.31 6.33 21.08
N ILE A 25 7.77 7.58 21.22
CA ILE A 25 9.12 8.03 20.84
C ILE A 25 10.23 7.14 21.47
N GLU A 26 9.92 6.52 22.61
CA GLU A 26 10.79 5.59 23.33
C GLU A 26 11.12 4.31 22.56
N ASP A 27 10.22 3.81 21.73
CA ASP A 27 10.45 2.60 20.94
C ASP A 27 11.32 2.89 19.72
N VAL A 28 11.09 4.02 19.06
CA VAL A 28 11.94 4.51 17.95
C VAL A 28 13.38 4.71 18.41
N LEU A 29 13.59 5.23 19.62
CA LEU A 29 14.92 5.43 20.21
C LEU A 29 15.72 4.13 20.40
N LYS A 30 15.05 3.00 20.66
CA LYS A 30 15.70 1.69 20.84
C LYS A 30 16.20 1.13 19.50
N VAL A 31 15.52 1.45 18.40
CA VAL A 31 15.83 0.92 17.07
C VAL A 31 16.81 1.82 16.32
N VAL A 32 16.66 3.14 16.46
CA VAL A 32 17.46 4.12 15.71
C VAL A 32 18.84 4.30 16.33
N PRO A 33 19.94 4.15 15.56
CA PRO A 33 21.29 4.38 16.07
C PRO A 33 21.48 5.80 16.64
N PRO A 34 22.33 5.98 17.68
CA PRO A 34 22.51 7.27 18.36
C PRO A 34 22.88 8.44 17.45
N VAL A 35 23.60 8.17 16.35
CA VAL A 35 24.00 9.19 15.36
C VAL A 35 22.80 9.86 14.69
N TYR A 36 21.66 9.18 14.63
CA TYR A 36 20.44 9.66 13.99
C TYR A 36 19.37 10.14 14.97
N HIS A 37 19.67 10.18 16.29
CA HIS A 37 18.71 10.66 17.30
C HIS A 37 18.29 12.12 17.10
N GLN A 38 19.07 12.92 16.39
CA GLN A 38 18.65 14.27 15.98
C GLN A 38 17.55 14.29 14.89
N TYR A 39 17.31 13.17 14.22
CA TYR A 39 16.34 13.00 13.12
C TYR A 39 15.21 12.03 13.47
N LEU A 40 14.92 11.83 14.76
CA LEU A 40 13.84 10.92 15.19
C LEU A 40 12.50 11.27 14.57
N ASP A 41 12.30 12.53 14.23
CA ASP A 41 11.11 13.00 13.56
C ASP A 41 10.92 12.42 12.15
N VAL A 42 12.00 12.08 11.45
CA VAL A 42 11.95 11.42 10.13
C VAL A 42 11.43 9.98 10.24
N PHE A 43 11.61 9.35 11.40
CA PHE A 43 11.15 7.98 11.67
C PHE A 43 9.72 7.92 12.21
N SER A 44 9.02 9.06 12.31
CA SER A 44 7.64 9.10 12.79
C SER A 44 6.66 8.61 11.72
N LYS A 45 5.96 7.49 11.98
CA LYS A 45 4.89 6.96 11.11
C LYS A 45 3.84 8.02 10.77
N VAL A 46 3.35 8.75 11.78
CA VAL A 46 2.33 9.82 11.61
C VAL A 46 2.80 10.93 10.67
N LYS A 47 4.10 11.26 10.66
CA LYS A 47 4.65 12.23 9.71
C LYS A 47 4.84 11.62 8.32
N ALA A 48 5.21 10.35 8.25
CA ALA A 48 5.36 9.62 6.98
C ALA A 48 4.04 9.46 6.22
N GLU A 49 2.91 9.41 6.93
CA GLU A 49 1.56 9.34 6.33
C GLU A 49 1.08 10.66 5.68
N LYS A 50 1.86 11.73 5.75
CA LYS A 50 1.50 13.04 5.18
C LYS A 50 2.40 13.36 4.00
N LEU A 51 1.79 13.66 2.85
CA LEU A 51 2.56 14.13 1.70
C LEU A 51 3.26 15.45 2.02
N PRO A 52 4.53 15.61 1.65
CA PRO A 52 5.17 16.90 1.68
C PRO A 52 4.48 17.86 0.71
N PRO A 53 4.53 19.18 0.96
CA PRO A 53 3.98 20.17 0.05
C PRO A 53 4.69 20.10 -1.31
N HIS A 54 3.92 20.26 -2.38
CA HIS A 54 4.43 20.33 -3.76
C HIS A 54 5.57 21.34 -3.89
N CYS A 55 6.66 20.93 -4.53
CA CYS A 55 7.87 21.73 -4.66
C CYS A 55 8.46 21.66 -6.07
N SER A 56 9.49 22.47 -6.35
CA SER A 56 10.16 22.49 -7.65
C SER A 56 10.85 21.17 -8.02
N CYS A 57 11.01 20.27 -7.04
CA CYS A 57 11.66 18.97 -7.20
C CYS A 57 10.66 17.82 -7.38
N ASP A 58 9.37 18.12 -7.62
CA ASP A 58 8.37 17.10 -7.87
C ASP A 58 8.74 16.24 -9.08
N HIS A 59 8.47 14.93 -8.96
CA HIS A 59 8.80 13.97 -10.00
C HIS A 59 7.97 14.23 -11.26
N ASN A 60 8.63 14.36 -12.40
CA ASN A 60 7.99 14.55 -13.70
C ASN A 60 8.33 13.38 -14.63
N ILE A 61 7.30 12.67 -15.07
CA ILE A 61 7.41 11.58 -16.04
C ILE A 61 7.34 12.18 -17.45
N LYS A 62 8.50 12.30 -18.11
CA LYS A 62 8.57 12.72 -19.51
C LYS A 62 8.28 11.51 -20.40
N LEU A 63 7.21 11.60 -21.18
CA LEU A 63 6.86 10.57 -22.15
C LEU A 63 7.63 10.80 -23.45
N GLU A 64 8.30 9.75 -23.93
CA GLU A 64 8.93 9.72 -25.25
C GLU A 64 8.12 8.78 -26.16
N GLY A 65 7.61 9.29 -27.28
CA GLY A 65 6.86 8.48 -28.25
C GLY A 65 5.35 8.39 -27.99
N LEU A 66 4.79 7.18 -28.10
CA LEU A 66 3.34 6.92 -28.01
C LEU A 66 2.87 6.76 -26.56
N LEU A 67 1.61 7.09 -26.29
CA LEU A 67 0.98 6.88 -24.99
C LEU A 67 0.96 5.38 -24.62
N PRO A 68 1.18 5.02 -23.35
CA PRO A 68 1.04 3.63 -22.92
C PRO A 68 -0.41 3.18 -23.11
N PRO A 69 -0.64 1.94 -23.55
CA PRO A 69 -1.98 1.40 -23.69
C PRO A 69 -2.68 1.31 -22.33
N VAL A 70 -4.00 1.29 -22.34
CA VAL A 70 -4.80 0.99 -21.16
C VAL A 70 -4.64 -0.49 -20.84
N GLY A 71 -4.17 -0.81 -19.63
CA GLY A 71 -4.08 -2.19 -19.15
C GLY A 71 -5.45 -2.87 -19.08
N VAL A 72 -5.46 -4.19 -19.26
CA VAL A 72 -6.66 -5.01 -19.02
C VAL A 72 -6.93 -5.14 -17.53
N ILE A 73 -8.21 -5.06 -17.14
CA ILE A 73 -8.64 -5.28 -15.75
C ILE A 73 -8.79 -6.79 -15.54
N TYR A 74 -8.09 -7.33 -14.55
CA TYR A 74 -8.19 -8.74 -14.17
C TYR A 74 -9.38 -8.98 -13.24
N LEU A 75 -9.92 -10.20 -13.26
CA LEU A 75 -10.95 -10.60 -12.31
C LEU A 75 -10.30 -10.77 -10.93
N LEU A 76 -10.84 -10.08 -9.93
CA LEU A 76 -10.43 -10.19 -8.53
C LEU A 76 -11.38 -11.12 -7.79
N SER A 77 -10.84 -11.87 -6.84
CA SER A 77 -11.63 -12.56 -5.83
C SER A 77 -12.29 -11.56 -4.87
N ASN A 78 -13.27 -12.01 -4.08
CA ASN A 78 -13.95 -11.13 -3.10
C ASN A 78 -12.95 -10.52 -2.10
N ILE A 79 -12.03 -11.35 -1.58
CA ILE A 79 -11.01 -10.93 -0.61
C ILE A 79 -10.06 -9.88 -1.22
N GLU A 80 -9.59 -10.11 -2.44
CA GLU A 80 -8.74 -9.15 -3.15
C GLU A 80 -9.47 -7.83 -3.44
N SER A 81 -10.75 -7.90 -3.81
CA SER A 81 -11.57 -6.70 -4.06
C SER A 81 -11.77 -5.88 -2.78
N GLU A 82 -12.07 -6.53 -1.66
CA GLU A 82 -12.23 -5.87 -0.36
C GLU A 82 -10.91 -5.22 0.10
N THR A 83 -9.80 -5.94 -0.05
CA THR A 83 -8.46 -5.46 0.28
C THR A 83 -8.06 -4.27 -0.60
N LEU A 84 -8.32 -4.34 -1.91
CA LEU A 84 -8.08 -3.22 -2.83
C LEU A 84 -8.90 -1.99 -2.44
N GLN A 85 -10.17 -2.19 -2.09
CA GLN A 85 -11.05 -1.11 -1.72
C GLN A 85 -10.59 -0.42 -0.42
N ALA A 86 -10.20 -1.20 0.59
CA ALA A 86 -9.64 -0.69 1.84
C ALA A 86 -8.38 0.14 1.61
N TYR A 87 -7.44 -0.40 0.80
CA TYR A 87 -6.23 0.31 0.42
C TYR A 87 -6.52 1.64 -0.30
N ILE A 88 -7.46 1.64 -1.25
CA ILE A 88 -7.85 2.87 -1.96
C ILE A 88 -8.44 3.89 -1.00
N SER A 89 -9.35 3.51 -0.11
CA SER A 89 -9.94 4.44 0.86
C SER A 89 -8.88 5.05 1.78
N GLU A 90 -7.99 4.22 2.33
CA GLU A 90 -6.92 4.68 3.23
C GLU A 90 -5.98 5.68 2.53
N ASN A 91 -5.56 5.38 1.30
CA ASN A 91 -4.65 6.25 0.55
C ASN A 91 -5.33 7.52 0.02
N LEU A 92 -6.65 7.50 -0.18
CA LEU A 92 -7.44 8.70 -0.45
C LEU A 92 -7.52 9.59 0.78
N ASP A 93 -7.77 9.02 1.96
CA ASP A 93 -7.84 9.75 3.23
C ASP A 93 -6.48 10.36 3.62
N LYS A 94 -5.38 9.63 3.39
CA LYS A 94 -4.00 10.13 3.50
C LYS A 94 -3.65 11.19 2.45
N GLY A 95 -4.43 11.27 1.36
CA GLY A 95 -4.18 12.17 0.23
C GLY A 95 -3.03 11.73 -0.67
N PHE A 96 -2.58 10.48 -0.57
CA PHE A 96 -1.50 9.91 -1.38
C PHE A 96 -1.93 9.72 -2.84
N ILE A 97 -3.18 9.32 -3.04
CA ILE A 97 -3.79 9.17 -4.36
C ILE A 97 -4.99 10.10 -4.49
N ARG A 98 -5.45 10.30 -5.73
CA ARG A 98 -6.67 11.06 -6.01
C ARG A 98 -7.38 10.50 -7.24
N PRO A 99 -8.72 10.62 -7.33
CA PRO A 99 -9.44 10.24 -8.53
C PRO A 99 -8.96 11.05 -9.73
N ARG A 100 -8.68 10.37 -10.85
CA ARG A 100 -8.26 11.00 -12.10
C ARG A 100 -8.90 10.29 -13.28
N SER A 101 -9.30 11.06 -14.29
CA SER A 101 -9.63 10.53 -15.61
C SER A 101 -8.38 10.62 -16.50
N SER A 102 -7.86 9.48 -16.94
CA SER A 102 -6.68 9.36 -17.79
C SER A 102 -6.94 8.45 -18.99
N SER A 103 -6.23 8.70 -20.10
CA SER A 103 -6.24 7.85 -21.30
C SER A 103 -5.35 6.60 -21.15
N THR A 104 -4.67 6.47 -20.02
CA THR A 104 -3.70 5.42 -19.70
C THR A 104 -3.93 4.99 -18.25
N ALA A 105 -3.87 3.68 -18.01
CA ALA A 105 -3.99 3.10 -16.67
C ALA A 105 -3.17 1.81 -16.63
N ALA A 106 -2.53 1.55 -15.48
CA ALA A 106 -1.88 0.29 -15.17
C ALA A 106 -2.82 -0.60 -14.32
N PRO A 107 -2.82 -1.92 -14.52
CA PRO A 107 -3.56 -2.83 -13.67
C PRO A 107 -2.85 -3.05 -12.33
N VAL A 108 -3.64 -3.35 -11.31
CA VAL A 108 -3.19 -3.76 -9.98
C VAL A 108 -3.10 -5.29 -9.91
N PHE A 109 -2.07 -5.80 -9.24
CA PHE A 109 -1.85 -7.24 -9.04
C PHE A 109 -1.64 -7.57 -7.56
N PHE A 110 -2.07 -8.75 -7.16
CA PHE A 110 -1.83 -9.34 -5.85
C PHE A 110 -0.74 -10.42 -5.95
N GLN A 111 0.14 -10.49 -4.95
CA GLN A 111 1.20 -11.50 -4.87
C GLN A 111 0.92 -12.44 -3.68
N GLU A 112 0.92 -13.74 -3.95
CA GLU A 112 0.63 -14.78 -2.93
C GLU A 112 1.80 -15.01 -1.95
N GLU A 113 3.02 -14.62 -2.32
CA GLU A 113 4.24 -14.84 -1.53
C GLU A 113 4.71 -13.54 -0.86
N GLY A 114 4.46 -13.43 0.44
CA GLY A 114 5.26 -12.62 1.36
C GLY A 114 5.13 -11.10 1.25
N TRP A 115 4.10 -10.56 1.92
CA TRP A 115 4.09 -9.23 2.55
C TRP A 115 4.54 -8.06 1.67
N LEU A 116 3.63 -7.66 0.78
CA LEU A 116 3.18 -6.28 0.54
C LEU A 116 2.49 -6.28 -0.82
N PRO A 117 1.23 -5.84 -0.94
CA PRO A 117 0.68 -5.55 -2.25
C PRO A 117 1.40 -4.31 -2.80
N PHE A 118 2.35 -4.52 -3.71
CA PHE A 118 2.96 -3.44 -4.48
C PHE A 118 1.93 -2.91 -5.48
N PHE A 119 1.22 -1.85 -5.09
CA PHE A 119 0.33 -1.13 -5.99
C PHE A 119 1.15 -0.12 -6.83
N VAL A 120 1.24 -0.36 -8.14
CA VAL A 120 1.76 0.63 -9.09
C VAL A 120 0.58 1.45 -9.60
N CYS A 121 0.64 2.77 -9.40
CA CYS A 121 -0.34 3.74 -9.90
C CYS A 121 -0.12 4.05 -11.40
#